data_AF-A0A3B9YWP7-F1
#
_entry.id   AF-A0A3B9YWP7-F1
#
_cell.length_a   1.000
_cell.length_b   1.000
_cell.length_c   1.000
_cell.angle_alpha   90.00
_cell.angle_beta   90.00
_cell.angle_gamma   90.00
#
_symmetry.space_group_name_H-M   'P 1'
#
loop_
_entity.id
_entity.type
_entity.pdbx_description
1 polymer ?
#
loop_
_entity_poly.entity_id
_entity_poly.type
_entity_poly.pdbx_seq_one_letter_code
_entity_poly.pdbx_strand_id
1 'polypeptide(L)'
;MRNTVIAATAALITSAAAFAMDPMEGTYGNTVLVTDKDKAVTSYWFKADKSVKIKNPKGEDANATWELTDGGKKICLTVVLPAGAKAPEGGVKPQCSEFVGGGKKAGDKWEQMDANNQKIAVEIKAGM
;
A
#
# COMPACT_ATOMS: atom_id res chain seq x y z
N MET A 1 7.68 69.11 3.45
CA MET A 1 8.04 67.68 3.38
C MET A 1 7.34 66.97 4.51
N ARG A 2 6.44 66.03 4.22
CA ARG A 2 5.88 65.08 5.21
C ARG A 2 5.45 63.83 4.45
N ASN A 3 6.35 62.84 4.46
CA ASN A 3 6.14 61.52 3.85
C ASN A 3 5.19 60.71 4.73
N THR A 4 4.06 60.27 4.17
CA THR A 4 3.21 59.25 4.78
C THR A 4 3.64 57.90 4.24
N VAL A 5 4.24 57.08 5.08
CA VAL A 5 4.65 55.70 4.78
C VAL A 5 3.39 54.83 4.81
N ILE A 6 3.03 54.21 3.68
CA ILE A 6 1.98 53.19 3.60
C ILE A 6 2.62 51.84 3.95
N ALA A 7 2.24 51.29 5.10
CA ALA A 7 2.63 49.95 5.52
C ALA A 7 1.86 48.90 4.69
N ALA A 8 2.59 48.09 3.93
CA ALA A 8 2.05 46.93 3.22
C ALA A 8 1.99 45.73 4.18
N THR A 9 0.78 45.31 4.55
CA THR A 9 0.54 44.07 5.28
C THR A 9 0.70 42.89 4.31
N ALA A 10 1.86 42.23 4.35
CA ALA A 10 2.10 40.98 3.65
C ALA A 10 1.26 39.87 4.28
N ALA A 11 0.22 39.41 3.58
CA ALA A 11 -0.51 38.21 3.94
C ALA A 11 0.41 37.00 3.76
N LEU A 12 0.93 36.48 4.87
CA LEU A 12 1.62 35.19 4.92
C LEU A 12 0.60 34.10 4.60
N ILE A 13 0.54 33.70 3.33
CA ILE A 13 -0.10 32.45 2.91
C ILE A 13 0.76 31.34 3.50
N THR A 14 0.39 30.88 4.69
CA THR A 14 0.95 29.65 5.27
C THR A 14 0.38 28.49 4.46
N SER A 15 1.12 28.08 3.43
CA SER A 15 0.95 26.79 2.80
C SER A 15 1.24 25.72 3.84
N ALA A 16 0.21 25.33 4.59
CA ALA A 16 0.23 24.11 5.38
C ALA A 16 0.49 22.96 4.40
N ALA A 17 1.75 22.52 4.35
CA ALA A 17 2.08 21.24 3.74
C ALA A 17 1.25 20.19 4.48
N ALA A 18 0.19 19.71 3.84
CA ALA A 18 -0.51 18.53 4.30
C ALA A 18 0.52 17.41 4.30
N PHE A 19 1.03 17.03 5.48
CA PHE A 19 1.80 15.82 5.64
C PHE A 19 0.92 14.68 5.14
N ALA A 20 1.18 14.20 3.93
CA ALA A 20 0.49 13.04 3.38
C ALA A 20 0.87 11.86 4.29
N MET A 21 -0.04 11.51 5.20
CA MET A 21 0.07 10.33 6.04
C MET A 21 0.30 9.13 5.14
N ASP A 22 1.30 8.29 5.44
CA ASP A 22 1.58 7.11 4.63
C ASP A 22 0.31 6.23 4.64
N PRO A 23 -0.37 6.05 3.49
CA PRO A 23 -1.63 5.33 3.46
C PRO A 23 -1.48 3.85 3.86
N MET A 24 -0.26 3.31 3.89
CA MET A 24 0.05 1.94 4.31
C MET A 24 0.46 1.83 5.78
N GLU A 25 0.54 2.93 6.52
CA GLU A 25 1.05 2.97 7.91
C GLU A 25 0.39 1.91 8.81
N GLY A 26 -0.93 1.78 8.73
CA GLY A 26 -1.67 0.81 9.56
C GLY A 26 -1.42 -0.67 9.20
N THR A 27 -0.76 -0.96 8.09
CA THR A 27 -0.35 -2.32 7.70
C THR A 27 0.99 -2.73 8.32
N TYR A 28 1.85 -1.78 8.67
CA TYR A 28 3.17 -2.08 9.21
C TYR A 28 3.08 -2.68 10.61
N GLY A 29 3.84 -3.76 10.86
CA GLY A 29 3.78 -4.49 12.13
C GLY A 29 2.53 -5.37 12.31
N ASN A 30 1.62 -5.38 11.33
CA ASN A 30 0.37 -6.13 11.35
C ASN A 30 0.33 -7.16 10.22
N THR A 31 -0.64 -8.07 10.29
CA THR A 31 -0.91 -9.05 9.23
C THR A 31 -2.09 -8.60 8.39
N VAL A 32 -1.88 -8.42 7.09
CA VAL A 32 -2.98 -8.20 6.15
C VAL A 32 -3.45 -9.56 5.62
N LEU A 33 -4.70 -9.90 5.87
CA LEU A 33 -5.33 -11.14 5.42
C LEU A 33 -6.21 -10.82 4.23
N VAL A 34 -5.98 -11.50 3.10
CA VAL A 34 -6.82 -11.43 1.92
C VAL A 34 -7.52 -12.77 1.75
N THR A 35 -8.85 -12.73 1.75
CA THR A 35 -9.70 -13.90 1.51
C THR A 35 -10.31 -13.79 0.12
N ASP A 36 -10.05 -14.79 -0.72
CA ASP A 36 -10.61 -14.85 -2.07
C ASP A 36 -12.05 -15.41 -2.10
N LYS A 37 -12.62 -15.52 -3.31
CA LYS A 37 -13.96 -16.06 -3.54
C LYS A 37 -14.11 -17.52 -3.06
N ASP A 38 -13.03 -18.28 -3.07
CA ASP A 38 -12.97 -19.70 -2.69
C ASP A 38 -12.67 -19.88 -1.18
N LYS A 39 -12.66 -18.76 -0.43
CA LYS A 39 -12.36 -18.68 1.01
C LYS A 39 -10.93 -19.05 1.35
N ALA A 40 -10.04 -19.08 0.36
CA ALA A 40 -8.62 -19.27 0.61
C ALA A 40 -8.02 -17.96 1.13
N VAL A 41 -7.14 -18.07 2.14
CA VAL A 41 -6.57 -16.91 2.83
C VAL A 41 -5.09 -16.80 2.51
N THR A 42 -4.70 -15.65 1.97
CA THR A 42 -3.30 -15.26 1.81
C THR A 42 -2.94 -14.21 2.86
N SER A 43 -1.81 -14.40 3.54
CA SER A 43 -1.30 -13.46 4.55
C SER A 43 -0.18 -12.62 3.95
N TYR A 44 -0.19 -11.32 4.23
CA TYR A 44 0.81 -10.36 3.78
C TYR A 44 1.36 -9.58 4.97
N TRP A 45 2.67 -9.38 4.99
CA TRP A 45 3.37 -8.56 5.97
C TRP A 45 4.15 -7.47 5.23
N PHE A 46 3.54 -6.30 5.15
CA PHE A 46 4.12 -5.13 4.49
C PHE A 46 5.12 -4.42 5.40
N LYS A 47 6.19 -3.89 4.79
CA LYS A 47 7.18 -3.07 5.47
C LYS A 47 7.31 -1.71 4.78
N ALA A 48 7.72 -0.70 5.56
CA ALA A 48 7.94 0.66 5.08
C ALA A 48 9.04 0.74 4.00
N ASP A 49 9.99 -0.21 3.99
CA ASP A 49 11.07 -0.33 3.00
C ASP A 49 10.62 -0.88 1.63
N LYS A 50 9.29 -0.98 1.42
CA LYS A 50 8.66 -1.51 0.21
C LYS A 50 8.82 -3.02 0.00
N SER A 51 9.33 -3.77 0.98
CA SER A 51 9.27 -5.23 0.96
C SER A 51 7.95 -5.76 1.51
N VAL A 52 7.54 -6.93 1.02
CA VAL A 52 6.40 -7.68 1.56
C VAL A 52 6.75 -9.17 1.62
N LYS A 53 6.43 -9.80 2.75
CA LYS A 53 6.38 -11.26 2.86
C LYS A 53 4.95 -11.71 2.58
N ILE A 54 4.80 -12.80 1.84
CA ILE A 54 3.51 -13.38 1.46
C ILE A 54 3.50 -14.84 1.91
N LYS A 55 2.43 -15.29 2.55
CA LYS A 55 2.16 -16.71 2.81
C LYS A 55 0.87 -17.10 2.13
N ASN A 56 0.96 -18.02 1.17
CA ASN A 56 -0.19 -18.46 0.42
C ASN A 56 -1.06 -19.45 1.25
N PRO A 57 -2.26 -19.81 0.76
CA PRO A 57 -3.16 -20.73 1.48
C PRO A 57 -2.57 -22.14 1.70
N LYS A 58 -1.55 -22.53 0.93
CA LYS A 58 -0.82 -23.81 1.10
C LYS A 58 0.28 -23.73 2.17
N GLY A 59 0.51 -22.55 2.74
CA GLY A 59 1.55 -22.30 3.74
C GLY A 59 2.94 -22.02 3.16
N GLU A 60 3.05 -21.86 1.85
CA GLU A 60 4.30 -21.53 1.17
C GLU A 60 4.60 -20.04 1.27
N ASP A 61 5.86 -19.70 1.51
CA ASP A 61 6.33 -18.32 1.62
C ASP A 61 6.83 -17.79 0.27
N ALA A 62 6.55 -16.51 -0.01
CA ALA A 62 7.13 -15.75 -1.11
C ALA A 62 7.53 -14.34 -0.64
N ASN A 63 8.49 -13.73 -1.34
CA ASN A 63 8.86 -12.34 -1.14
C ASN A 63 8.45 -11.52 -2.37
N ALA A 64 7.99 -10.30 -2.15
CA ALA A 64 7.71 -9.34 -3.20
C ALA A 64 8.11 -7.93 -2.75
N THR A 65 8.08 -6.99 -3.69
CA THR A 65 8.05 -5.56 -3.40
C THR A 65 6.66 -5.00 -3.65
N TRP A 66 6.35 -3.85 -3.05
CA TRP A 66 5.07 -3.17 -3.23
C TRP A 66 5.23 -1.69 -3.59
N GLU A 67 4.29 -1.19 -4.39
CA GLU A 67 4.19 0.22 -4.74
C GLU A 67 2.72 0.64 -4.84
N LEU A 68 2.44 1.89 -4.46
CA LEU A 68 1.14 2.51 -4.74
C LEU A 68 1.23 3.31 -6.04
N THR A 69 0.32 3.01 -6.96
CA THR A 69 0.25 3.66 -8.28
C THR A 69 -1.10 4.36 -8.46
N ASP A 70 -1.28 5.06 -9.57
CA ASP A 70 -2.54 5.75 -9.90
C ASP A 70 -2.99 6.73 -8.79
N GLY A 71 -2.04 7.53 -8.29
CA GLY A 71 -2.29 8.47 -7.19
C GLY A 71 -2.68 7.80 -5.87
N GLY A 72 -2.28 6.55 -5.65
CA GLY A 72 -2.62 5.79 -4.44
C GLY A 72 -3.91 4.99 -4.56
N LYS A 73 -4.46 4.80 -5.76
CA LYS A 73 -5.69 4.01 -5.97
C LYS A 73 -5.43 2.54 -6.25
N LYS A 74 -4.19 2.17 -6.56
CA LYS A 74 -3.78 0.79 -6.85
C LYS A 74 -2.56 0.41 -6.06
N ILE A 75 -2.52 -0.85 -5.62
CA ILE A 75 -1.33 -1.46 -5.04
C ILE A 75 -0.79 -2.49 -6.03
N CYS A 76 0.49 -2.39 -6.34
CA CYS A 76 1.18 -3.27 -7.27
C CYS A 76 2.23 -4.10 -6.52
N LEU A 77 2.17 -5.42 -6.67
CA LEU A 77 3.14 -6.35 -6.10
C LEU A 77 4.04 -6.94 -7.18
N THR A 78 5.35 -6.92 -6.96
CA THR A 78 6.33 -7.54 -7.87
C THR A 78 7.08 -8.64 -7.13
N VAL A 79 6.93 -9.89 -7.56
CA VAL A 79 7.59 -11.04 -6.92
C VAL A 79 9.10 -10.93 -7.03
N VAL A 80 9.80 -11.15 -5.92
CA VAL A 80 11.26 -11.26 -5.88
C VAL A 80 11.62 -12.71 -6.14
N LEU A 81 12.35 -12.95 -7.22
CA LEU A 81 12.83 -14.28 -7.56
C LEU A 81 13.96 -14.71 -6.60
N PRO A 82 14.02 -16.00 -6.22
CA PRO A 82 15.16 -16.54 -5.49
C PRO A 82 16.48 -16.32 -6.24
N ALA A 83 17.58 -16.23 -5.50
CA ALA A 83 18.91 -16.14 -6.11
C ALA A 83 19.15 -17.33 -7.05
N GLY A 84 19.61 -17.05 -8.27
CA GLY A 84 19.86 -18.07 -9.29
C GLY A 84 18.62 -18.53 -10.07
N ALA A 85 17.42 -18.07 -9.73
CA ALA A 85 16.24 -18.35 -10.54
C ALA A 85 16.28 -17.53 -11.85
N LYS A 86 15.91 -18.18 -12.96
CA LYS A 86 15.79 -17.52 -14.26
C LYS A 86 14.53 -16.66 -14.28
N ALA A 87 14.67 -15.39 -14.61
CA ALA A 87 13.51 -14.53 -14.85
C ALA A 87 12.69 -15.03 -16.06
N PRO A 88 11.36 -14.90 -16.03
CA PRO A 88 10.54 -15.18 -17.20
C PRO A 88 10.91 -14.25 -18.36
N GLU A 89 10.60 -14.68 -19.58
CA GLU A 89 10.76 -13.84 -20.77
C GLU A 89 9.91 -12.57 -20.63
N GLY A 90 10.54 -11.40 -20.83
CA GLY A 90 9.89 -10.11 -20.58
C GLY A 90 9.92 -9.63 -19.13
N GLY A 91 10.62 -10.34 -18.23
CA GLY A 91 10.83 -9.94 -16.84
C GLY A 91 9.64 -10.19 -15.93
N VAL A 92 9.83 -9.99 -14.62
CA VAL A 92 8.75 -10.08 -13.64
C VAL A 92 7.90 -8.83 -13.74
N LYS A 93 6.63 -8.99 -14.10
CA LYS A 93 5.68 -7.88 -14.19
C LYS A 93 4.93 -7.69 -12.86
N PRO A 94 4.68 -6.44 -12.45
CA PRO A 94 3.85 -6.16 -11.28
C PRO A 94 2.42 -6.68 -11.50
N GLN A 95 1.82 -7.21 -10.43
CA GLN A 95 0.39 -7.53 -10.36
C GLN A 95 -0.29 -6.43 -9.55
N CYS A 96 -1.19 -5.68 -10.19
CA CYS A 96 -1.82 -4.50 -9.59
C CYS A 96 -3.29 -4.77 -9.29
N SER A 97 -3.72 -4.50 -8.06
CA SER A 97 -5.12 -4.53 -7.64
C SER A 97 -5.60 -3.14 -7.26
N GLU A 98 -6.90 -3.00 -7.04
CA GLU A 98 -7.46 -1.84 -6.35
C GLU A 98 -6.78 -1.67 -4.98
N PHE A 99 -6.71 -0.44 -4.47
CA PHE A 99 -6.26 -0.17 -3.12
C PHE A 99 -7.30 0.68 -2.38
N VAL A 100 -8.05 0.03 -1.50
CA VAL A 100 -9.04 0.65 -0.58
C VAL A 100 -8.48 0.72 0.86
N GLY A 101 -7.24 0.24 1.05
CA GLY A 101 -6.58 0.14 2.35
C GLY A 101 -6.07 1.44 2.94
N GLY A 102 -6.16 2.57 2.22
CA GLY A 102 -5.64 3.85 2.67
C GLY A 102 -6.19 4.27 4.03
N GLY A 103 -5.31 4.42 5.02
CA GLY A 103 -5.68 4.84 6.38
C GLY A 103 -6.42 3.76 7.20
N LYS A 104 -6.50 2.52 6.72
CA LYS A 104 -7.01 1.38 7.50
C LYS A 104 -5.99 0.99 8.58
N LYS A 105 -6.50 0.47 9.70
CA LYS A 105 -5.71 0.04 10.86
C LYS A 105 -6.10 -1.37 11.31
N ALA A 106 -5.34 -1.93 12.25
CA ALA A 106 -5.66 -3.21 12.85
C ALA A 106 -7.11 -3.27 13.38
N GLY A 107 -7.81 -4.37 13.07
CA GLY A 107 -9.22 -4.59 13.32
C GLY A 107 -10.14 -4.22 12.16
N ASP A 108 -9.69 -3.37 11.22
CA ASP A 108 -10.52 -2.96 10.09
C ASP A 108 -10.67 -4.11 9.07
N LYS A 109 -11.86 -4.19 8.47
CA LYS A 109 -12.20 -5.13 7.39
C LYS A 109 -12.89 -4.38 6.25
N TRP A 110 -12.62 -4.76 5.01
CA TRP A 110 -13.25 -4.18 3.83
C TRP A 110 -13.25 -5.17 2.65
N GLU A 111 -13.86 -4.75 1.55
CA GLU A 111 -13.83 -5.48 0.29
C GLU A 111 -13.20 -4.60 -0.79
N GLN A 112 -12.55 -5.21 -1.77
CA GLN A 112 -11.97 -4.54 -2.93
C GLN A 112 -11.82 -5.51 -4.11
N MET A 113 -11.44 -5.00 -5.28
CA MET A 113 -11.12 -5.82 -6.45
C MET A 113 -9.64 -6.23 -6.48
N ASP A 114 -9.37 -7.49 -6.79
CA ASP A 114 -8.03 -8.00 -7.07
C ASP A 114 -7.56 -7.65 -8.50
N ALA A 115 -6.37 -8.13 -8.89
CA ALA A 115 -5.79 -7.89 -10.22
C ALA A 115 -6.59 -8.52 -11.37
N ASN A 116 -7.50 -9.47 -11.08
CA ASN A 116 -8.36 -10.15 -12.04
C ASN A 116 -9.81 -9.65 -11.99
N ASN A 117 -10.05 -8.49 -11.37
CA ASN A 117 -11.38 -7.93 -11.12
C ASN A 117 -12.32 -8.86 -10.33
N GLN A 118 -11.75 -9.71 -9.48
CA GLN A 118 -12.51 -10.52 -8.53
C GLN A 118 -12.61 -9.79 -7.21
N LYS A 119 -13.80 -9.86 -6.60
CA LYS A 119 -14.04 -9.28 -5.27
C LYS A 119 -13.33 -10.13 -4.22
N ILE A 120 -12.54 -9.48 -3.37
CA ILE A 120 -11.82 -10.08 -2.25
C ILE A 120 -12.19 -9.37 -0.95
N ALA A 121 -12.14 -10.09 0.17
CA ALA A 121 -12.26 -9.51 1.51
C ALA A 121 -10.86 -9.31 2.09
N VAL A 122 -10.62 -8.16 2.73
CA VAL A 122 -9.35 -7.80 3.34
C VAL A 122 -9.56 -7.44 4.80
N GLU A 123 -8.65 -7.89 5.66
CA GLU A 123 -8.61 -7.60 7.09
C GLU A 123 -7.18 -7.25 7.51
N ILE A 124 -7.03 -6.25 8.39
CA ILE A 124 -5.75 -6.03 9.10
C ILE A 124 -5.89 -6.66 10.48
N LYS A 125 -5.18 -7.74 10.74
CA LYS A 125 -5.08 -8.36 12.06
C LYS A 125 -3.88 -7.79 12.81
N ALA A 126 -4.08 -7.45 14.07
CA ALA A 126 -3.00 -6.95 14.93
C ALA A 126 -1.86 -7.99 15.07
N GLY A 127 -0.63 -7.53 14.91
CA GLY A 127 0.58 -8.33 15.09
C GLY A 127 0.96 -9.20 13.88
N MET A 128 2.17 -9.78 13.97
CA MET A 128 2.75 -10.72 13.01
C MET A 128 2.72 -12.15 13.52
#